data_AF-A0A1B6EN14-F1
#
_entry.id   AF-A0A1B6EN14-F1
#
_cell.length_a   1.000
_cell.length_b   1.000
_cell.length_c   1.000
_cell.angle_alpha   90.00
_cell.angle_beta   90.00
_cell.angle_gamma   90.00
#
_symmetry.space_group_name_H-M   'P 1'
#
loop_
_entity.id
_entity.type
_entity.pdbx_description
1 polymer ?
#
loop_
_entity_poly.entity_id
_entity_poly.type
_entity_poly.pdbx_seq_one_letter_code
_entity_poly.pdbx_strand_id
1 'polypeptide(L)'
;EVAWHPQCFVCNTCNELLVDLIYFFHKNKVYCGRHYAEIKKIPRCHACDELIFVNMYTMAEDKAYHVGHFCCAECEVELGGMKYVLSEDQTICLQCYETKY
;
A
#
# COMPACT_ATOMS: atom_id res chain seq x y z
N GLU A 1 13.36 22.59 -21.65
CA GLU A 1 13.11 22.95 -20.23
C GLU A 1 11.59 23.07 -20.06
N VAL A 2 11.01 22.50 -18.99
CA VAL A 2 9.57 22.59 -18.73
C VAL A 2 9.38 23.31 -17.40
N ALA A 3 8.54 24.33 -17.37
CA ALA A 3 8.25 25.13 -16.21
C ALA A 3 6.74 25.17 -15.97
N TRP A 4 6.34 25.14 -14.69
CA TRP A 4 4.95 25.22 -14.28
C TRP A 4 4.77 26.39 -13.31
N HIS A 5 3.63 27.06 -13.39
CA HIS A 5 3.20 27.88 -12.27
C HIS A 5 3.04 26.97 -11.04
N PRO A 6 3.36 27.43 -9.82
CA PRO A 6 3.25 26.60 -8.61
C PRO A 6 1.88 25.94 -8.45
N GLN A 7 0.80 26.65 -8.78
CA GLN A 7 -0.58 26.17 -8.70
C GLN A 7 -0.95 25.18 -9.80
N CYS A 8 -0.20 25.16 -10.91
CA CYS A 8 -0.39 24.24 -12.02
C CYS A 8 0.47 22.97 -11.88
N PHE A 9 1.40 22.95 -10.91
CA PHE A 9 2.24 21.80 -10.64
C PHE A 9 1.52 20.80 -9.75
N VAL A 10 0.58 20.08 -10.38
CA VAL A 10 -0.33 19.15 -9.70
C VAL A 10 -0.25 17.74 -10.29
N CYS A 11 -0.57 16.72 -9.50
CA CYS A 11 -0.69 15.36 -10.01
C CYS A 11 -1.77 15.27 -11.10
N ASN A 12 -1.45 14.69 -12.25
CA ASN A 12 -2.38 14.52 -13.36
C ASN A 12 -3.62 13.67 -13.01
N THR A 13 -3.60 12.89 -11.92
CA THR A 13 -4.73 12.03 -11.52
C THR A 13 -5.58 12.64 -10.41
N CYS A 14 -4.98 13.09 -9.30
CA CYS A 14 -5.72 13.64 -8.15
C CYS A 14 -5.68 15.16 -8.01
N ASN A 15 -4.94 15.88 -8.86
CA ASN A 15 -4.74 17.33 -8.79
C ASN A 15 -4.09 17.84 -7.48
N GLU A 16 -3.44 16.97 -6.72
CA GLU A 16 -2.66 17.35 -5.53
C GLU A 16 -1.45 18.22 -5.92
N LEU A 17 -1.21 19.31 -5.19
CA LEU A 17 -0.05 20.18 -5.38
C LEU A 17 1.24 19.44 -5.04
N LEU A 18 2.22 19.47 -5.95
CA LEU A 18 3.44 18.67 -5.85
C LEU A 18 4.68 19.48 -5.45
N VAL A 19 4.53 20.78 -5.14
CA VAL A 19 5.64 21.73 -4.91
C VAL A 19 6.61 21.23 -3.82
N ASP A 20 6.11 20.55 -2.80
CA ASP A 20 6.89 20.02 -1.67
C ASP A 20 6.88 18.48 -1.59
N LEU A 21 6.35 17.79 -2.61
CA LEU A 21 6.18 16.34 -2.62
C LEU A 21 7.15 15.69 -3.62
N ILE A 22 7.52 14.44 -3.34
CA ILE A 22 8.19 13.60 -4.33
C ILE A 22 7.22 13.37 -5.50
N TYR A 23 7.67 13.73 -6.71
CA TYR A 23 6.90 13.59 -7.93
C TYR A 23 7.64 12.78 -9.00
N PHE A 24 6.87 12.27 -9.95
CA PHE A 24 7.39 11.46 -11.05
C PHE A 24 6.87 11.98 -12.38
N PHE A 25 7.79 12.16 -13.34
CA PHE A 25 7.45 12.54 -14.71
C PHE A 25 7.36 11.29 -15.59
N HIS A 26 6.20 11.06 -16.20
CA HIS A 26 5.94 9.87 -17.03
C HIS A 26 5.04 10.20 -18.21
N LYS A 27 5.44 9.81 -19.43
CA LYS A 27 4.66 10.04 -20.67
C LYS A 27 4.15 11.49 -20.79
N ASN A 28 5.03 12.45 -20.52
CA ASN A 28 4.74 13.89 -20.57
C ASN A 28 3.71 14.40 -19.56
N LYS A 29 3.50 13.67 -18.47
CA LYS A 29 2.59 14.02 -17.36
C LYS A 29 3.31 13.87 -16.02
N VAL A 30 2.90 14.67 -15.04
CA VAL A 30 3.43 14.64 -13.66
C VAL A 30 2.46 13.90 -12.74
N TYR A 31 3.00 13.07 -11.84
CA TYR A 31 2.22 12.26 -10.92
C TYR A 31 2.80 12.32 -9.50
N CYS A 32 1.95 12.28 -8.48
CA CYS A 32 2.40 12.00 -7.12
C CYS A 32 2.90 10.54 -7.02
N GLY A 33 3.65 10.23 -5.96
CA GLY A 33 4.19 8.88 -5.74
C GLY A 33 3.14 7.77 -5.76
N ARG A 34 1.94 8.03 -5.23
CA ARG A 34 0.83 7.06 -5.23
C ARG A 34 0.40 6.68 -6.65
N HIS A 35 -0.03 7.64 -7.46
CA HIS A 35 -0.52 7.36 -8.81
C HIS A 35 0.58 6.89 -9.77
N TYR A 36 1.83 7.31 -9.54
CA TYR A 36 2.94 6.76 -10.30
C TYR A 36 3.17 5.27 -10.00
N ALA A 37 3.11 4.88 -8.73
CA ALA A 37 3.22 3.49 -8.32
C ALA A 37 2.11 2.62 -8.92
N GLU A 38 0.87 3.11 -8.96
CA GLU A 38 -0.25 2.42 -9.63
C GLU A 38 0.01 2.20 -11.13
N ILE A 39 0.51 3.22 -11.84
CA ILE A 39 0.89 3.10 -13.26
C ILE A 39 1.98 2.04 -13.46
N LYS A 40 2.95 1.98 -12.54
CA LYS A 40 4.03 1.01 -12.55
C LYS A 40 3.65 -0.35 -11.98
N LYS A 41 2.41 -0.50 -11.48
CA LYS A 41 1.91 -1.70 -10.80
C LYS A 41 2.80 -2.12 -9.63
N ILE A 42 3.33 -1.14 -8.91
CA ILE A 42 4.10 -1.37 -7.67
C ILE A 42 3.08 -1.51 -6.53
N PRO A 43 3.05 -2.65 -5.82
CA PRO A 43 2.11 -2.85 -4.73
C PRO A 43 2.37 -1.88 -3.57
N ARG A 44 1.32 -1.52 -2.85
CA ARG A 44 1.37 -0.67 -1.65
C ARG A 44 0.88 -1.49 -0.47
N CYS A 45 1.66 -1.53 0.60
CA CYS A 45 1.32 -2.27 1.80
C CYS A 45 0.13 -1.60 2.50
N HIS A 46 -0.96 -2.34 2.69
CA HIS A 46 -2.16 -1.82 3.34
C HIS A 46 -1.96 -1.48 4.83
N ALA A 47 -1.00 -2.15 5.49
CA ALA A 47 -0.75 -1.94 6.92
C ALA A 47 0.12 -0.71 7.23
N CYS A 48 1.13 -0.40 6.40
CA CYS A 48 2.07 0.70 6.66
C CYS A 48 2.04 1.82 5.62
N ASP A 49 1.19 1.71 4.59
CA ASP A 49 1.05 2.66 3.48
C ASP A 49 2.32 2.92 2.64
N GLU A 50 3.34 2.06 2.77
CA GLU A 50 4.58 2.14 1.99
C GLU A 50 4.54 1.28 0.73
N LEU A 51 5.34 1.64 -0.27
CA LEU A 51 5.48 0.86 -1.50
C LEU A 51 6.32 -0.41 -1.27
N ILE A 52 5.87 -1.51 -1.85
CA ILE A 52 6.54 -2.81 -1.80
C ILE A 52 7.40 -2.95 -3.06
N PHE A 53 8.71 -2.73 -2.93
CA PHE A 53 9.66 -2.85 -4.05
C PHE A 53 10.19 -4.27 -4.27
N VAL A 54 9.89 -5.20 -3.36
CA VAL A 54 10.32 -6.59 -3.43
C VAL A 54 9.27 -7.46 -4.12
N ASN A 55 9.73 -8.51 -4.81
CA ASN A 55 8.83 -9.44 -5.50
C ASN A 55 8.05 -10.35 -4.55
N MET A 56 8.50 -10.53 -3.31
CA MET A 56 7.87 -11.38 -2.30
C MET A 56 7.01 -10.53 -1.37
N TYR A 57 5.69 -10.73 -1.44
CA TYR A 57 4.70 -10.04 -0.61
C TYR A 57 3.45 -10.90 -0.47
N THR A 58 2.61 -10.56 0.51
CA THR A 58 1.38 -11.30 0.79
C THR A 58 0.19 -10.56 0.19
N MET A 59 -0.69 -11.29 -0.49
CA MET A 59 -2.00 -10.80 -0.93
C MET A 59 -3.08 -11.42 -0.07
N ALA A 60 -3.95 -10.59 0.50
CA ALA A 60 -5.10 -11.00 1.29
C ALA A 60 -6.22 -9.96 1.11
N GLU A 61 -7.48 -10.40 0.93
CA GLU A 61 -8.63 -9.50 0.74
C GLU A 61 -8.40 -8.41 -0.32
N ASP A 62 -7.83 -8.78 -1.48
CA ASP A 62 -7.45 -7.87 -2.58
C ASP A 62 -6.47 -6.74 -2.19
N LYS A 63 -5.83 -6.86 -1.02
CA LYS A 63 -4.84 -5.91 -0.49
C LYS A 63 -3.45 -6.56 -0.46
N ALA A 64 -2.44 -5.76 -0.75
CA ALA A 64 -1.04 -6.17 -0.67
C ALA A 64 -0.45 -5.82 0.70
N TYR A 65 0.42 -6.68 1.21
CA TYR A 65 1.11 -6.50 2.48
C TYR A 65 2.57 -6.89 2.36
N HIS A 66 3.46 -6.17 3.05
CA HIS A 66 4.78 -6.74 3.35
C HIS A 66 4.60 -8.05 4.12
N VAL A 67 5.51 -9.00 3.93
CA VAL A 67 5.44 -10.33 4.55
C VAL A 67 5.28 -10.21 6.08
N GLY A 68 6.08 -9.36 6.72
CA GLY A 68 6.02 -9.12 8.16
C GLY A 68 4.93 -8.15 8.65
N HIS A 69 4.07 -7.64 7.75
CA HIS A 69 2.96 -6.75 8.14
C HIS A 69 1.59 -7.41 8.01
N PHE A 70 1.51 -8.61 7.45
CA PHE A 70 0.28 -9.40 7.45
C PHE A 70 0.32 -10.36 8.63
N CYS A 71 -0.13 -9.91 9.80
CA CYS A 71 0.03 -10.63 11.06
C CYS A 71 -1.29 -10.77 11.83
N CYS A 72 -1.32 -11.73 12.75
CA CYS A 72 -2.42 -11.86 13.71
C CYS A 72 -2.49 -10.64 14.62
N ALA A 73 -3.66 -10.02 14.77
CA ALA A 73 -3.81 -8.86 15.65
C ALA A 73 -3.61 -9.17 17.16
N GLU A 74 -3.65 -10.45 17.54
CA GLU A 74 -3.54 -10.88 18.94
C GLU A 74 -2.14 -11.35 19.35
N CYS A 75 -1.44 -12.03 18.44
CA CYS A 75 -0.15 -12.66 18.74
C CYS A 75 0.96 -12.26 17.78
N GLU A 76 0.67 -11.37 16.83
CA GLU A 76 1.62 -10.82 15.86
C GLU A 76 2.30 -11.86 14.94
N VAL A 77 1.86 -13.13 14.96
CA VAL A 77 2.37 -14.15 14.05
C VAL A 77 2.04 -13.81 12.61
N GLU A 78 3.01 -13.91 11.71
CA GLU A 78 2.83 -13.71 10.27
C GLU A 78 1.79 -14.69 9.73
N LEU A 79 0.78 -14.23 9.00
CA LEU A 79 -0.32 -15.04 8.48
C LEU A 79 -0.14 -15.44 7.01
N GLY A 80 0.99 -15.09 6.39
CA GLY A 80 1.28 -15.40 5.00
C GLY A 80 1.20 -16.90 4.72
N GLY A 81 0.28 -17.31 3.85
CA GLY A 81 0.05 -18.72 3.51
C GLY A 81 -0.63 -19.55 4.61
N MET A 82 -1.02 -18.94 5.73
CA MET A 82 -1.77 -19.58 6.81
C MET A 82 -3.27 -19.30 6.72
N LYS A 83 -4.08 -20.15 7.36
CA LYS A 83 -5.51 -19.89 7.52
C LYS A 83 -5.70 -18.83 8.61
N TYR A 84 -6.62 -17.90 8.36
CA TYR A 84 -6.98 -16.83 9.28
C TYR A 84 -8.50 -16.57 9.24
N VAL A 85 -8.98 -15.84 10.23
CA VAL A 85 -10.35 -15.33 10.30
C VAL A 85 -10.30 -13.80 10.24
N LEU A 86 -11.25 -13.21 9.53
CA LEU A 86 -11.49 -11.77 9.56
C LEU A 86 -12.57 -11.48 10.60
N SER A 87 -12.24 -10.66 11.59
CA SER A 87 -13.16 -10.19 12.62
C SER A 87 -12.97 -8.69 12.77
N GLU A 88 -14.02 -7.89 12.57
CA GLU A 88 -13.97 -6.43 12.72
C GLU A 88 -12.80 -5.76 11.97
N ASP A 89 -12.55 -6.17 10.71
CA ASP A 89 -11.39 -5.74 9.88
C ASP A 89 -10.00 -6.14 10.40
N GLN A 90 -9.93 -6.94 11.46
CA GLN A 90 -8.69 -7.51 11.99
C GLN A 90 -8.49 -8.95 11.51
N THR A 91 -7.25 -9.28 11.17
CA THR A 91 -6.83 -10.63 10.79
C THR A 91 -6.38 -11.40 12.02
N ILE A 92 -7.10 -12.47 12.36
CA ILE A 92 -6.84 -13.30 13.55
C ILE A 92 -6.43 -14.70 13.11
N CYS A 93 -5.38 -15.28 13.71
CA CYS A 93 -5.02 -16.67 13.46
C CYS A 93 -6.05 -17.64 14.07
N LEU A 94 -6.18 -18.84 13.50
CA LEU A 94 -7.14 -19.84 14.02
C LEU A 94 -6.93 -20.16 15.50
N GLN A 95 -5.68 -20.23 15.96
CA GLN A 95 -5.35 -20.51 17.35
C GLN A 95 -5.87 -19.43 18.32
N CYS A 96 -5.68 -18.15 17.98
CA CYS A 96 -6.19 -17.04 18.78
C CYS A 96 -7.72 -16.97 18.70
N TYR A 97 -8.31 -17.29 17.55
CA TYR A 97 -9.75 -17.34 17.38
C TYR A 97 -10.39 -18.42 18.27
N GLU A 98 -9.90 -19.67 18.22
CA GLU A 98 -10.38 -20.80 19.04
C GLU A 98 -10.14 -20.59 20.55
N THR A 99 -9.14 -19.79 20.93
CA THR A 99 -8.90 -19.47 22.34
C THR A 99 -9.89 -18.43 22.87
N LYS A 100 -10.40 -17.54 22.00
CA LYS A 100 -11.31 -16.45 22.37
C LYS A 100 -12.80 -16.79 22.20
N TYR A 101 -13.15 -17.74 21.33
CA TYR A 101 -14.53 -18.07 20.93
C TYR A 101 -14.80 -19.57 20.99
#